data_AF-A0A7S2EAF4-F1
#
_entry.id   AF-A0A7S2EAF4-F1
#
_cell.length_a   1.000
_cell.length_b   1.000
_cell.length_c   1.000
_cell.angle_alpha   90.00
_cell.angle_beta   90.00
_cell.angle_gamma   90.00
#
_symmetry.space_group_name_H-M   'P 1'
#
loop_
_entity.id
_entity.type
_entity.pdbx_description
1 polymer ?
#
loop_
_entity_poly.entity_id
_entity_poly.type
_entity_poly.pdbx_seq_one_letter_code
_entity_poly.pdbx_strand_id
1 'polypeptide(L)'
;SAMVTAVSLVSSFVLVNAIKFKPSSSFAVSRTVARTTFSSFAFVNAFKISPTLAIPKRQTSRSITSCKMSTIVPNDISAKDKQQQQRAASAFLGAIKADAATQTSHWSYNRTAFHEELKQAERFETPEFYKHNKFYDVDIGYQSCYGDRLLEIARHIAASVNDESSSSDDCLISRKGQTQLINRFELAFGSKSVYGPHPSPAISADAMPIKGPWRNGSIKGFLSNIQEMQSNEQRTISNSGADDSQSDAIAKMIPIVCAYAGHNDLMKLVEIAVRVTQNSNVAVAYAQIGAGVLEAFILGTADDISTALKLTLERFRSVVALKERGPNDNDDGNASFELACSLVAIVLDILDQRPTNLEEAVAILSAENKMKPYLKSPVSIIA
;
A
#
# COMPACT_ATOMS: atom_id res chain seq x y z
N SER A 1 12.30 11.85 -12.05
CA SER A 1 12.86 10.60 -12.60
C SER A 1 13.24 9.63 -11.48
N ALA A 2 14.21 9.96 -10.60
CA ALA A 2 14.63 9.10 -9.48
C ALA A 2 13.52 8.69 -8.49
N MET A 3 12.53 9.56 -8.24
CA MET A 3 11.41 9.27 -7.32
C MET A 3 10.37 8.29 -7.90
N VAL A 4 10.25 8.23 -9.23
CA VAL A 4 9.38 7.24 -9.93
C VAL A 4 10.07 5.87 -9.92
N THR A 5 11.39 5.83 -10.06
CA THR A 5 12.20 4.62 -9.94
C THR A 5 12.20 4.05 -8.52
N ALA A 6 12.26 4.90 -7.48
CA ALA A 6 12.19 4.47 -6.09
C ALA A 6 10.81 3.88 -5.70
N VAL A 7 9.71 4.48 -6.19
CA VAL A 7 8.36 3.94 -5.99
C VAL A 7 8.16 2.66 -6.80
N SER A 8 8.67 2.57 -8.04
CA SER A 8 8.63 1.33 -8.84
C SER A 8 9.47 0.19 -8.25
N LEU A 9 10.63 0.46 -7.64
CA LEU A 9 11.44 -0.55 -6.95
C LEU A 9 10.73 -1.07 -5.69
N VAL A 10 10.15 -0.17 -4.90
CA VAL A 10 9.38 -0.54 -3.70
C VAL A 10 8.06 -1.25 -4.06
N SER A 11 7.45 -0.93 -5.20
CA SER A 11 6.28 -1.64 -5.75
C SER A 11 6.64 -2.97 -6.44
N SER A 12 7.89 -3.18 -6.87
CA SER A 12 8.33 -4.45 -7.48
C SER A 12 8.66 -5.53 -6.43
N PHE A 13 9.01 -5.11 -5.21
CA PHE A 13 9.12 -5.96 -4.01
C PHE A 13 7.80 -6.63 -3.58
N VAL A 14 6.67 -6.33 -4.26
CA VAL A 14 5.31 -6.68 -3.81
C VAL A 14 4.93 -8.14 -4.07
N LEU A 15 5.67 -8.90 -4.88
CA LEU A 15 5.24 -10.23 -5.32
C LEU A 15 6.09 -11.38 -4.75
N VAL A 16 5.63 -11.99 -3.65
CA VAL A 16 5.63 -13.46 -3.37
C VAL A 16 5.91 -13.72 -1.89
N ASN A 17 4.82 -13.93 -1.16
CA ASN A 17 4.76 -14.97 -0.14
C ASN A 17 3.31 -15.40 0.02
N ALA A 18 2.85 -16.23 -0.91
CA ALA A 18 1.70 -17.10 -0.72
C ALA A 18 1.76 -18.17 -1.81
N ILE A 19 1.98 -19.43 -1.43
CA ILE A 19 1.24 -20.62 -1.92
C ILE A 19 1.78 -21.84 -1.15
N LYS A 20 0.90 -22.43 -0.35
CA LYS A 20 0.81 -23.89 -0.18
C LYS A 20 -0.56 -24.29 -0.72
N PHE A 21 -0.62 -24.89 -1.90
CA PHE A 21 -1.79 -25.68 -2.34
C PHE A 21 -1.32 -26.93 -3.09
N LYS A 22 -1.88 -28.07 -2.69
CA LYS A 22 -1.65 -29.41 -3.26
C LYS A 22 -2.24 -29.50 -4.69
N PRO A 23 -1.62 -30.25 -5.62
CA PRO A 23 -2.18 -30.48 -6.94
C PRO A 23 -3.14 -31.68 -6.92
N SER A 24 -4.30 -31.55 -7.59
CA SER A 24 -5.09 -32.70 -8.02
C SER A 24 -5.39 -32.60 -9.52
N SER A 25 -4.73 -33.50 -10.26
CA SER A 25 -5.20 -34.27 -11.43
C SER A 25 -6.00 -33.58 -12.55
N SER A 26 -5.31 -33.42 -13.69
CA SER A 26 -5.66 -33.89 -15.05
C SER A 26 -7.13 -33.90 -15.49
N PHE A 27 -7.48 -33.20 -16.57
CA PHE A 27 -8.36 -33.75 -17.61
C PHE A 27 -8.22 -33.06 -18.98
N ALA A 28 -8.62 -33.82 -20.00
CA ALA A 28 -8.23 -33.76 -21.39
C ALA A 28 -8.95 -32.70 -22.25
N VAL A 29 -8.28 -32.32 -23.33
CA VAL A 29 -8.74 -31.39 -24.38
C VAL A 29 -9.76 -32.08 -25.30
N SER A 30 -10.92 -31.46 -25.49
CA SER A 30 -11.77 -31.72 -26.66
C SER A 30 -12.11 -30.41 -27.37
N ARG A 31 -11.80 -30.37 -28.66
CA ARG A 31 -12.04 -29.25 -29.58
C ARG A 31 -13.48 -29.26 -30.07
N THR A 32 -14.17 -28.13 -30.00
CA THR A 32 -15.28 -27.85 -30.92
C THR A 32 -15.24 -26.39 -31.37
N VAL A 33 -15.20 -26.23 -32.68
CA VAL A 33 -15.25 -24.97 -33.44
C VAL A 33 -16.69 -24.54 -33.60
N ALA A 34 -17.01 -23.27 -33.38
CA ALA A 34 -18.19 -22.64 -33.96
C ALA A 34 -17.89 -21.18 -34.33
N ARG A 35 -18.16 -20.87 -35.60
CA ARG A 35 -18.00 -19.57 -36.27
C ARG A 35 -19.25 -18.70 -36.08
N THR A 36 -19.05 -17.39 -36.34
CA THR A 36 -19.99 -16.38 -36.88
C THR A 36 -21.10 -15.88 -35.92
N THR A 37 -21.49 -14.60 -35.86
CA THR A 37 -21.52 -13.49 -36.83
C THR A 37 -21.47 -12.10 -36.15
N PHE A 38 -20.90 -11.13 -36.88
CA PHE A 38 -20.97 -9.68 -36.65
C PHE A 38 -22.40 -9.12 -36.83
N SER A 39 -22.76 -8.11 -36.02
CA SER A 39 -23.72 -7.08 -36.44
C SER A 39 -23.48 -5.78 -35.67
N SER A 40 -23.05 -4.77 -36.43
CA SER A 40 -22.85 -3.38 -36.03
C SER A 40 -24.19 -2.68 -35.75
N PHE A 41 -24.26 -1.87 -34.70
CA PHE A 41 -25.22 -0.77 -34.61
C PHE A 41 -24.53 0.47 -34.05
N ALA A 42 -24.43 1.48 -34.90
CA ALA A 42 -24.11 2.84 -34.54
C ALA A 42 -25.40 3.55 -34.15
N PHE A 43 -25.40 4.33 -33.06
CA PHE A 43 -26.31 5.46 -32.92
C PHE A 43 -25.62 6.64 -32.25
N VAL A 44 -25.94 7.79 -32.81
CA VAL A 44 -25.31 9.11 -32.67
C VAL A 44 -26.02 9.93 -31.59
N ASN A 45 -25.23 10.72 -30.86
CA ASN A 45 -25.50 11.97 -30.13
C ASN A 45 -26.88 12.23 -29.48
N ALA A 46 -26.85 12.58 -28.19
CA ALA A 46 -27.56 13.76 -27.69
C ALA A 46 -26.97 14.28 -26.37
N PHE A 47 -26.32 15.45 -26.44
CA PHE A 47 -26.10 16.36 -25.31
C PHE A 47 -27.44 16.89 -24.78
N LYS A 48 -27.57 17.03 -23.45
CA LYS A 48 -28.22 18.20 -22.81
C LYS A 48 -27.97 18.22 -21.31
N ILE A 49 -27.16 19.19 -20.89
CA ILE A 49 -27.08 19.72 -19.53
C ILE A 49 -28.27 20.68 -19.35
N SER A 50 -28.93 20.65 -18.20
CA SER A 50 -29.42 21.88 -17.57
C SER A 50 -29.62 21.70 -16.05
N PRO A 51 -29.39 22.75 -15.25
CA PRO A 51 -29.24 22.70 -13.80
C PRO A 51 -30.52 23.18 -13.07
N THR A 52 -30.38 23.38 -11.75
CA THR A 52 -31.26 24.07 -10.77
C THR A 52 -32.34 23.26 -10.06
N LEU A 53 -32.15 23.13 -8.74
CA LEU A 53 -33.21 23.23 -7.73
C LEU A 53 -32.61 23.83 -6.45
N ALA A 54 -33.06 25.05 -6.13
CA ALA A 54 -32.71 25.81 -4.95
C ALA A 54 -33.93 25.90 -4.03
N ILE A 55 -33.79 25.64 -2.72
CA ILE A 55 -34.74 26.02 -1.64
C ILE A 55 -33.96 26.06 -0.30
N PRO A 56 -34.43 26.71 0.80
CA PRO A 56 -34.33 28.14 1.10
C PRO A 56 -33.50 28.46 2.37
N LYS A 57 -33.13 29.74 2.50
CA LYS A 57 -32.49 30.35 3.68
C LYS A 57 -33.43 30.35 4.90
N ARG A 58 -32.95 29.89 6.05
CA ARG A 58 -33.57 30.17 7.37
C ARG A 58 -32.65 31.10 8.15
N GLN A 59 -33.11 32.33 8.36
CA GLN A 59 -32.52 33.31 9.27
C GLN A 59 -32.80 32.90 10.71
N THR A 60 -31.76 32.86 11.54
CA THR A 60 -31.87 33.07 12.99
C THR A 60 -30.73 33.98 13.41
N SER A 61 -31.09 35.21 13.75
CA SER A 61 -30.25 36.23 14.37
C SER A 61 -29.80 35.77 15.76
N ARG A 62 -28.48 35.66 15.97
CA ARG A 62 -27.89 35.75 17.30
C ARG A 62 -26.69 36.68 17.26
N SER A 63 -26.66 37.54 18.28
CA SER A 63 -25.75 38.65 18.53
C SER A 63 -24.28 38.30 18.29
N ILE A 64 -23.62 39.07 17.43
CA ILE A 64 -22.16 39.03 17.23
C ILE A 64 -21.54 39.88 18.34
N THR A 65 -21.05 39.23 19.39
CA THR A 65 -20.07 39.84 20.27
C THR A 65 -18.72 39.76 19.56
N SER A 66 -18.21 40.92 19.17
CA SER A 66 -16.92 41.16 18.52
C SER A 66 -15.77 40.40 19.20
N CYS A 67 -15.39 39.25 18.65
CA CYS A 67 -14.09 38.63 18.91
C CYS A 67 -13.11 39.19 17.88
N LYS A 68 -12.06 39.86 18.35
CA LYS A 68 -10.99 40.39 17.51
C LYS A 68 -10.46 39.26 16.64
N MET A 69 -10.72 39.31 15.33
CA MET A 69 -9.95 38.56 14.36
C MET A 69 -8.54 39.15 14.37
N SER A 70 -7.67 38.54 15.18
CA SER A 70 -6.25 38.56 14.90
C SER A 70 -6.09 37.94 13.54
N THR A 71 -5.83 38.78 12.53
CA THR A 71 -5.30 38.36 11.24
C THR A 71 -4.17 37.38 11.49
N ILE A 72 -4.43 36.09 11.28
CA ILE A 72 -3.38 35.08 11.20
C ILE A 72 -2.63 35.45 9.94
N VAL A 73 -1.53 36.18 10.11
CA VAL A 73 -0.52 36.33 9.08
C VAL A 73 -0.09 34.91 8.73
N PRO A 74 -0.16 34.47 7.46
CA PRO A 74 0.40 33.19 7.07
C PRO A 74 1.87 33.21 7.49
N ASN A 75 2.24 32.41 8.49
CA ASN A 75 3.63 32.22 8.84
C ASN A 75 4.36 31.86 7.56
N ASP A 76 5.41 32.61 7.22
CA ASP A 76 6.28 32.31 6.09
C ASP A 76 6.94 30.95 6.35
N ILE A 77 6.30 29.89 5.84
CA ILE A 77 6.82 28.52 5.84
C ILE A 77 8.20 28.60 5.17
N SER A 78 9.23 28.07 5.83
CA SER A 78 10.61 28.18 5.33
C SER A 78 10.72 27.51 3.96
N ALA A 79 11.70 27.93 3.13
CA ALA A 79 11.94 27.30 1.83
C ALA A 79 12.20 25.79 1.96
N LYS A 80 12.86 25.37 3.06
CA LYS A 80 13.10 23.97 3.41
C LYS A 80 11.78 23.23 3.66
N ASP A 81 10.90 23.80 4.47
CA ASP A 81 9.60 23.18 4.78
C ASP A 81 8.71 23.09 3.53
N LYS A 82 8.72 24.11 2.65
CA LYS A 82 8.03 24.06 1.35
C LYS A 82 8.56 22.93 0.46
N GLN A 83 9.88 22.73 0.43
CA GLN A 83 10.47 21.64 -0.34
C GLN A 83 10.09 20.27 0.23
N GLN A 84 10.11 20.10 1.56
CA GLN A 84 9.68 18.87 2.21
C GLN A 84 8.20 18.55 1.92
N GLN A 85 7.33 19.56 2.02
CA GLN A 85 5.91 19.42 1.64
C GLN A 85 5.74 18.99 0.18
N GLN A 86 6.52 19.58 -0.74
CA GLN A 86 6.49 19.20 -2.16
C GLN A 86 6.94 17.75 -2.37
N ARG A 87 7.99 17.31 -1.67
CA ARG A 87 8.47 15.91 -1.75
C ARG A 87 7.42 14.95 -1.19
N ALA A 88 6.82 15.25 -0.03
CA ALA A 88 5.74 14.45 0.56
C ALA A 88 4.53 14.35 -0.38
N ALA A 89 4.07 15.47 -0.95
CA ALA A 89 2.97 15.48 -1.91
C ALA A 89 3.30 14.66 -3.17
N SER A 90 4.54 14.76 -3.67
CA SER A 90 5.01 14.00 -4.83
C SER A 90 5.10 12.49 -4.55
N ALA A 91 5.55 12.10 -3.34
CA ALA A 91 5.58 10.71 -2.90
C ALA A 91 4.16 10.11 -2.87
N PHE A 92 3.23 10.80 -2.22
CA PHE A 92 1.85 10.37 -2.09
C PHE A 92 1.15 10.25 -3.46
N LEU A 93 1.30 11.28 -4.31
CA LEU A 93 0.74 11.25 -5.66
C LEU A 93 1.37 10.16 -6.54
N GLY A 94 2.68 9.96 -6.41
CA GLY A 94 3.41 8.89 -7.10
C GLY A 94 2.88 7.51 -6.75
N ALA A 95 2.63 7.26 -5.46
CA ALA A 95 2.08 5.99 -4.99
C ALA A 95 0.68 5.70 -5.54
N ILE A 96 -0.23 6.67 -5.47
CA ILE A 96 -1.61 6.54 -6.00
C ILE A 96 -1.59 6.29 -7.51
N LYS A 97 -0.75 7.03 -8.25
CA LYS A 97 -0.62 6.86 -9.70
C LYS A 97 -0.04 5.50 -10.05
N ALA A 98 0.99 5.05 -9.34
CA ALA A 98 1.64 3.76 -9.59
C ALA A 98 0.67 2.60 -9.38
N ASP A 99 -0.13 2.63 -8.32
CA ASP A 99 -1.14 1.59 -8.07
C ASP A 99 -2.18 1.55 -9.21
N ALA A 100 -2.79 2.70 -9.55
CA ALA A 100 -3.75 2.78 -10.66
C ALA A 100 -3.17 2.37 -12.02
N ALA A 101 -1.91 2.73 -12.27
CA ALA A 101 -1.20 2.39 -13.51
C ALA A 101 -0.96 0.88 -13.64
N THR A 102 -0.68 0.20 -12.53
CA THR A 102 -0.21 -1.20 -12.58
C THR A 102 -1.32 -2.21 -12.31
N GLN A 103 -2.36 -1.83 -11.56
CA GLN A 103 -3.38 -2.76 -11.09
C GLN A 103 -4.07 -3.54 -12.21
N THR A 104 -4.34 -2.89 -13.34
CA THR A 104 -5.01 -3.52 -14.48
C THR A 104 -4.16 -4.61 -15.15
N SER A 105 -2.90 -4.76 -14.75
CA SER A 105 -1.96 -5.78 -15.24
C SER A 105 -1.34 -6.66 -14.14
N HIS A 106 -1.70 -6.42 -12.87
CA HIS A 106 -1.04 -7.12 -11.77
C HIS A 106 -1.44 -8.62 -11.70
N TRP A 107 -0.62 -9.44 -11.03
CA TRP A 107 -0.69 -10.91 -11.02
C TRP A 107 -0.43 -11.60 -12.37
N SER A 108 0.39 -10.96 -13.21
CA SER A 108 0.99 -11.58 -14.40
C SER A 108 2.23 -12.39 -14.03
N TYR A 109 2.05 -13.65 -13.61
CA TYR A 109 3.15 -14.49 -13.10
C TYR A 109 4.11 -15.00 -14.20
N ASN A 110 3.61 -15.21 -15.42
CA ASN A 110 4.47 -15.60 -16.54
C ASN A 110 4.99 -14.35 -17.25
N ARG A 111 6.18 -13.88 -16.84
CA ARG A 111 6.83 -12.69 -17.41
C ARG A 111 7.04 -12.78 -18.91
N THR A 112 7.49 -13.93 -19.41
CA THR A 112 7.78 -14.10 -20.84
C THR A 112 6.53 -13.95 -21.67
N ALA A 113 5.44 -14.62 -21.28
CA ALA A 113 4.14 -14.46 -21.94
C ALA A 113 3.63 -13.01 -21.82
N PHE A 114 3.72 -12.40 -20.64
CA PHE A 114 3.26 -11.02 -20.45
C PHE A 114 4.07 -10.01 -21.28
N HIS A 115 5.38 -10.17 -21.39
CA HIS A 115 6.24 -9.36 -22.25
C HIS A 115 5.90 -9.54 -23.73
N GLU A 116 5.62 -10.76 -24.17
CA GLU A 116 5.19 -11.05 -25.54
C GLU A 116 3.84 -10.38 -25.84
N GLU A 117 2.88 -10.46 -24.91
CA GLU A 117 1.58 -9.79 -25.03
C GLU A 117 1.73 -8.26 -25.11
N LEU A 118 2.58 -7.66 -24.25
CA LEU A 118 2.89 -6.24 -24.30
C LEU A 118 3.53 -5.82 -25.63
N LYS A 119 4.46 -6.63 -26.17
CA LYS A 119 5.08 -6.37 -27.49
C LYS A 119 4.05 -6.44 -28.61
N GLN A 120 3.19 -7.46 -28.61
CA GLN A 120 2.11 -7.61 -29.59
C GLN A 120 1.11 -6.46 -29.54
N ALA A 121 0.88 -5.89 -28.35
CA ALA A 121 0.01 -4.73 -28.15
C ALA A 121 0.70 -3.38 -28.39
N GLU A 122 2.00 -3.35 -28.74
CA GLU A 122 2.81 -2.13 -28.85
C GLU A 122 2.86 -1.31 -27.54
N ARG A 123 2.78 -2.00 -26.38
CA ARG A 123 2.76 -1.42 -25.03
C ARG A 123 3.98 -1.78 -24.17
N PHE A 124 5.00 -2.42 -24.74
CA PHE A 124 6.17 -2.87 -23.97
C PHE A 124 6.90 -1.72 -23.25
N GLU A 125 7.07 -0.57 -23.93
CA GLU A 125 7.71 0.63 -23.37
C GLU A 125 6.74 1.51 -22.55
N THR A 126 5.43 1.27 -22.67
CA THR A 126 4.36 2.03 -21.99
C THR A 126 3.31 1.10 -21.37
N PRO A 127 3.72 0.21 -20.45
CA PRO A 127 2.84 -0.83 -19.91
C PRO A 127 1.78 -0.28 -18.95
N GLU A 128 1.89 0.98 -18.51
CA GLU A 128 0.92 1.61 -17.63
C GLU A 128 -0.50 1.56 -18.20
N PHE A 129 -1.46 1.26 -17.34
CA PHE A 129 -2.88 1.17 -17.70
C PHE A 129 -3.21 0.10 -18.74
N TYR A 130 -2.32 -0.87 -18.96
CA TYR A 130 -2.59 -2.00 -19.84
C TYR A 130 -3.51 -3.03 -19.16
N LYS A 131 -4.69 -3.24 -19.74
CA LYS A 131 -5.71 -4.14 -19.19
C LYS A 131 -5.41 -5.61 -19.52
N HIS A 132 -4.89 -6.34 -18.55
CA HIS A 132 -4.51 -7.76 -18.65
C HIS A 132 -4.95 -8.62 -17.44
N ASN A 133 -5.42 -8.02 -16.34
CA ASN A 133 -5.75 -8.73 -15.10
C ASN A 133 -6.78 -9.86 -15.33
N LYS A 134 -6.40 -11.08 -14.97
CA LYS A 134 -7.21 -12.30 -15.18
C LYS A 134 -8.07 -12.68 -13.98
N PHE A 135 -7.97 -11.97 -12.87
CA PHE A 135 -8.62 -12.32 -11.60
C PHE A 135 -9.81 -11.41 -11.27
N TYR A 136 -9.71 -10.13 -11.60
CA TYR A 136 -10.79 -9.18 -11.37
C TYR A 136 -10.71 -8.00 -12.34
N ASP A 137 -11.84 -7.34 -12.52
CA ASP A 137 -12.00 -6.25 -13.47
C ASP A 137 -12.48 -4.97 -12.76
N VAL A 138 -11.64 -3.94 -12.82
CA VAL A 138 -11.91 -2.57 -12.40
C VAL A 138 -11.58 -1.62 -13.55
N ASP A 139 -12.25 -0.47 -13.56
CA ASP A 139 -12.01 0.54 -14.60
C ASP A 139 -10.58 1.07 -14.55
N ILE A 140 -10.02 1.36 -15.72
CA ILE A 140 -8.67 1.92 -15.84
C ILE A 140 -8.58 3.23 -15.06
N GLY A 141 -7.53 3.37 -14.23
CA GLY A 141 -7.31 4.54 -13.38
C GLY A 141 -7.90 4.41 -11.96
N TYR A 142 -8.69 3.37 -11.69
CA TYR A 142 -9.12 3.04 -10.33
C TYR A 142 -7.98 2.42 -9.52
N GLN A 143 -8.17 2.40 -8.20
CA GLN A 143 -7.21 1.85 -7.24
C GLN A 143 -7.50 0.39 -6.93
N SER A 144 -6.44 -0.26 -6.44
CA SER A 144 -6.46 -1.62 -5.95
C SER A 144 -6.74 -1.62 -4.47
N CYS A 145 -6.84 -2.81 -3.89
CA CYS A 145 -6.92 -2.90 -2.45
C CYS A 145 -5.71 -2.24 -1.77
N TYR A 146 -4.54 -2.17 -2.41
CA TYR A 146 -3.36 -1.50 -1.87
C TYR A 146 -3.55 0.03 -1.90
N GLY A 147 -3.97 0.58 -3.05
CA GLY A 147 -4.27 2.01 -3.20
C GLY A 147 -5.42 2.49 -2.33
N ASP A 148 -6.50 1.71 -2.22
CA ASP A 148 -7.64 2.05 -1.37
C ASP A 148 -7.24 2.13 0.11
N ARG A 149 -6.38 1.23 0.61
CA ARG A 149 -5.89 1.29 1.99
C ARG A 149 -5.06 2.55 2.25
N LEU A 150 -4.18 2.88 1.32
CA LEU A 150 -3.38 4.10 1.36
C LEU A 150 -4.30 5.32 1.44
N LEU A 151 -5.35 5.36 0.61
CA LEU A 151 -6.33 6.44 0.60
C LEU A 151 -7.13 6.52 1.90
N GLU A 152 -7.55 5.40 2.48
CA GLU A 152 -8.28 5.41 3.75
C GLU A 152 -7.43 5.91 4.91
N ILE A 153 -6.14 5.55 4.97
CA ILE A 153 -5.23 6.10 5.99
C ILE A 153 -5.05 7.61 5.79
N ALA A 154 -4.84 8.07 4.55
CA ALA A 154 -4.73 9.49 4.25
C ALA A 154 -5.99 10.27 4.62
N ARG A 155 -7.18 9.73 4.30
CA ARG A 155 -8.48 10.30 4.69
C ARG A 155 -8.65 10.37 6.20
N HIS A 156 -8.14 9.38 6.94
CA HIS A 156 -8.18 9.38 8.41
C HIS A 156 -7.33 10.51 8.99
N ILE A 157 -6.09 10.65 8.54
CA ILE A 157 -5.18 11.74 8.97
C ILE A 157 -5.75 13.10 8.58
N ALA A 158 -6.27 13.25 7.36
CA ALA A 158 -6.86 14.51 6.91
C ALA A 158 -8.12 14.88 7.72
N ALA A 159 -8.92 13.91 8.14
CA ALA A 159 -10.11 14.15 8.94
C ALA A 159 -9.77 14.66 10.35
N SER A 160 -8.68 14.20 10.96
CA SER A 160 -8.29 14.68 12.30
C SER A 160 -7.74 16.10 12.31
N VAL A 161 -7.08 16.54 11.24
CA VAL A 161 -6.60 17.93 11.11
C VAL A 161 -7.77 18.93 11.07
N ASN A 162 -8.94 18.50 10.58
CA ASN A 162 -10.12 19.35 10.44
C ASN A 162 -11.05 19.30 11.67
N ASP A 163 -10.75 18.50 12.69
CA ASP A 163 -11.56 18.39 13.90
C ASP A 163 -11.03 19.36 14.97
N GLU A 164 -11.55 20.60 14.97
CA GLU A 164 -11.23 21.64 15.96
C GLU A 164 -11.57 21.23 17.42
N SER A 165 -12.35 20.16 17.61
CA SER A 165 -12.73 19.64 18.92
C SER A 165 -11.80 18.54 19.44
N SER A 166 -10.85 18.08 18.62
CA SER A 166 -9.90 17.05 19.04
C SER A 166 -8.86 17.64 20.00
N SER A 167 -8.72 17.00 21.17
CA SER A 167 -7.55 17.19 22.03
C SER A 167 -6.27 16.91 21.24
N SER A 168 -5.14 17.42 21.69
CA SER A 168 -3.81 17.27 21.07
C SER A 168 -3.31 15.84 20.90
N ASP A 169 -4.15 14.82 21.12
CA ASP A 169 -3.78 13.43 20.94
C ASP A 169 -3.77 13.09 19.45
N ASP A 170 -2.63 12.59 18.98
CA ASP A 170 -2.46 12.14 17.61
C ASP A 170 -3.56 11.13 17.22
N CYS A 171 -4.15 11.32 16.03
CA CYS A 171 -5.28 10.54 15.51
C CYS A 171 -4.99 9.06 15.29
N LEU A 172 -3.72 8.66 15.34
CA LEU A 172 -3.28 7.27 15.28
C LEU A 172 -2.88 6.75 16.66
N ILE A 173 -2.44 7.61 17.58
CA ILE A 173 -2.02 7.18 18.93
C ILE A 173 -3.24 6.99 19.85
N SER A 174 -4.21 7.89 19.79
CA SER A 174 -5.37 7.84 20.70
C SER A 174 -6.22 6.58 20.46
N ARG A 175 -6.77 6.03 21.55
CA ARG A 175 -7.69 4.89 21.48
C ARG A 175 -8.87 5.17 20.55
N LYS A 176 -9.44 6.37 20.65
CA LYS A 176 -10.54 6.87 19.81
C LYS A 176 -10.13 6.88 18.33
N GLY A 177 -8.97 7.47 18.02
CA GLY A 177 -8.46 7.56 16.66
C GLY A 177 -8.18 6.19 16.02
N GLN A 178 -7.59 5.27 16.78
CA GLN A 178 -7.38 3.88 16.31
C GLN A 178 -8.70 3.16 16.02
N THR A 179 -9.70 3.28 16.89
CA THR A 179 -11.03 2.70 16.65
C THR A 179 -11.71 3.32 15.44
N GLN A 180 -11.56 4.63 15.23
CA GLN A 180 -12.05 5.31 14.02
C GLN A 180 -11.38 4.79 12.75
N LEU A 181 -10.07 4.55 12.77
CA LEU A 181 -9.33 3.99 11.64
C LEU A 181 -9.79 2.55 11.33
N ILE A 182 -9.97 1.71 12.35
CA ILE A 182 -10.52 0.36 12.19
C ILE A 182 -11.90 0.40 11.55
N ASN A 183 -12.80 1.24 12.06
CA ASN A 183 -14.17 1.37 11.53
C ASN A 183 -14.18 1.89 10.09
N ARG A 184 -13.24 2.79 9.74
CA ARG A 184 -13.05 3.26 8.38
C ARG A 184 -12.66 2.12 7.44
N PHE A 185 -11.73 1.26 7.84
CA PHE A 185 -11.35 0.08 7.06
C PHE A 185 -12.51 -0.92 6.93
N GLU A 186 -13.24 -1.19 8.01
CA GLU A 186 -14.43 -2.06 7.95
C GLU A 186 -15.49 -1.49 7.00
N LEU A 187 -15.71 -0.18 6.99
CA LEU A 187 -16.65 0.46 6.07
C LEU A 187 -16.17 0.37 4.61
N ALA A 188 -14.89 0.67 4.36
CA ALA A 188 -14.31 0.70 3.02
C ALA A 188 -14.19 -0.69 2.39
N PHE A 189 -13.95 -1.72 3.20
CA PHE A 189 -13.68 -3.07 2.71
C PHE A 189 -14.73 -4.11 3.11
N GLY A 190 -15.69 -3.80 3.98
CA GLY A 190 -16.67 -4.77 4.50
C GLY A 190 -17.73 -5.20 3.48
N SER A 191 -18.68 -6.02 3.92
CA SER A 191 -19.69 -6.66 3.06
C SER A 191 -20.62 -5.69 2.31
N LYS A 192 -20.69 -4.44 2.74
CA LYS A 192 -21.53 -3.37 2.14
C LYS A 192 -20.75 -2.45 1.18
N SER A 193 -19.45 -2.70 1.00
CA SER A 193 -18.59 -1.90 0.13
C SER A 193 -18.63 -2.39 -1.32
N VAL A 194 -17.92 -1.69 -2.20
CA VAL A 194 -17.71 -2.09 -3.60
C VAL A 194 -17.00 -3.44 -3.76
N TYR A 195 -16.36 -3.94 -2.69
CA TYR A 195 -15.72 -5.27 -2.66
C TYR A 195 -16.73 -6.43 -2.49
N GLY A 196 -18.03 -6.15 -2.33
CA GLY A 196 -19.07 -7.18 -2.21
C GLY A 196 -19.06 -7.90 -0.85
N PRO A 197 -19.64 -9.10 -0.72
CA PRO A 197 -19.75 -9.80 0.58
C PRO A 197 -18.41 -10.34 1.12
N HIS A 198 -18.29 -10.40 2.45
CA HIS A 198 -17.24 -11.11 3.19
C HIS A 198 -17.85 -12.17 4.16
N PRO A 199 -17.41 -13.45 4.12
CA PRO A 199 -16.39 -13.99 3.22
C PRO A 199 -16.85 -13.96 1.76
N SER A 200 -15.90 -13.81 0.84
CA SER A 200 -16.21 -13.84 -0.59
C SER A 200 -16.73 -15.23 -0.98
N PRO A 201 -17.76 -15.33 -1.85
CA PRO A 201 -18.23 -16.61 -2.37
C PRO A 201 -17.08 -17.37 -3.04
N ALA A 202 -17.18 -18.70 -3.09
CA ALA A 202 -16.28 -19.50 -3.92
C ALA A 202 -16.54 -19.18 -5.40
N ILE A 203 -15.48 -18.89 -6.15
CA ILE A 203 -15.55 -18.52 -7.57
C ILE A 203 -14.71 -19.53 -8.35
N SER A 204 -15.32 -20.17 -9.34
CA SER A 204 -14.60 -21.09 -10.24
C SER A 204 -13.67 -20.31 -11.17
N ALA A 205 -12.63 -20.97 -11.68
CA ALA A 205 -11.72 -20.35 -12.64
C ALA A 205 -12.44 -19.79 -13.88
N ASP A 206 -13.50 -20.46 -14.34
CA ASP A 206 -14.30 -20.05 -15.50
C ASP A 206 -15.16 -18.80 -15.25
N ALA A 207 -15.33 -18.39 -13.98
CA ALA A 207 -16.06 -17.19 -13.60
C ALA A 207 -15.13 -15.97 -13.38
N MET A 208 -13.84 -16.09 -13.73
CA MET A 208 -12.86 -15.02 -13.67
C MET A 208 -12.74 -14.29 -15.03
N PRO A 209 -12.43 -12.98 -15.04
CA PRO A 209 -12.26 -12.10 -13.88
C PRO A 209 -13.58 -11.75 -13.19
N ILE A 210 -13.56 -11.58 -11.87
CA ILE A 210 -14.74 -11.08 -11.13
C ILE A 210 -14.99 -9.62 -11.49
N LYS A 211 -16.25 -9.19 -11.48
CA LYS A 211 -16.58 -7.77 -11.61
C LYS A 211 -16.33 -7.05 -10.29
N GLY A 212 -15.51 -6.00 -10.31
CA GLY A 212 -15.17 -5.18 -9.15
C GLY A 212 -13.81 -5.53 -8.53
N PRO A 213 -13.44 -4.88 -7.42
CA PRO A 213 -12.11 -5.00 -6.84
C PRO A 213 -11.92 -6.28 -6.02
N TRP A 214 -10.66 -6.67 -5.81
CA TRP A 214 -10.29 -7.87 -5.08
C TRP A 214 -9.74 -7.58 -3.67
N ARG A 215 -10.22 -8.30 -2.65
CA ARG A 215 -9.63 -8.28 -1.30
C ARG A 215 -8.43 -9.23 -1.20
N ASN A 216 -7.26 -8.70 -0.90
CA ASN A 216 -6.08 -9.49 -0.53
C ASN A 216 -6.21 -10.16 0.87
N GLY A 217 -5.23 -11.00 1.22
CA GLY A 217 -5.25 -11.84 2.42
C GLY A 217 -5.42 -11.06 3.71
N SER A 218 -4.65 -10.00 3.91
CA SER A 218 -4.71 -9.19 5.14
C SER A 218 -6.02 -8.42 5.32
N ILE A 219 -6.71 -7.96 4.26
CA ILE A 219 -8.08 -7.42 4.42
C ILE A 219 -9.03 -8.54 4.83
N LYS A 220 -8.94 -9.71 4.19
CA LYS A 220 -9.84 -10.84 4.51
C LYS A 220 -9.69 -11.27 5.97
N GLY A 221 -8.45 -11.44 6.44
CA GLY A 221 -8.19 -11.78 7.84
C GLY A 221 -8.61 -10.67 8.80
N PHE A 222 -8.36 -9.40 8.46
CA PHE A 222 -8.88 -8.26 9.23
C PHE A 222 -10.41 -8.31 9.40
N LEU A 223 -11.16 -8.49 8.32
CA LEU A 223 -12.62 -8.53 8.39
C LEU A 223 -13.12 -9.73 9.19
N SER A 224 -12.46 -10.88 9.11
CA SER A 224 -12.79 -12.05 9.94
C SER A 224 -12.56 -11.76 11.43
N ASN A 225 -11.42 -11.17 11.79
CA ASN A 225 -11.13 -10.80 13.18
C ASN A 225 -12.16 -9.79 13.72
N ILE A 226 -12.53 -8.80 12.91
CA ILE A 226 -13.54 -7.81 13.28
C ILE A 226 -14.94 -8.43 13.46
N GLN A 227 -15.30 -9.43 12.65
CA GLN A 227 -16.57 -10.17 12.78
C GLN A 227 -16.64 -11.02 14.05
N GLU A 228 -15.50 -11.53 14.53
CA GLU A 228 -15.41 -12.31 15.77
C GLU A 228 -15.50 -11.44 17.03
N MET A 229 -15.22 -10.14 16.92
CA MET A 229 -15.30 -9.20 18.04
C MET A 229 -16.75 -8.85 18.39
N GLN A 230 -17.10 -9.04 19.67
CA GLN A 230 -18.46 -8.83 20.18
C GLN A 230 -18.73 -7.38 20.62
N SER A 231 -17.68 -6.59 20.89
CA SER A 231 -17.82 -5.21 21.35
C SER A 231 -16.75 -4.28 20.77
N ASN A 232 -17.03 -2.97 20.76
CA ASN A 232 -16.06 -1.94 20.36
C ASN A 232 -14.83 -1.90 21.27
N GLU A 233 -14.93 -2.36 22.51
CA GLU A 233 -13.80 -2.42 23.45
C GLU A 233 -12.73 -3.41 22.99
N GLN A 234 -13.14 -4.49 22.31
CA GLN A 234 -12.25 -5.50 21.72
C GLN A 234 -11.58 -5.04 20.42
N ARG A 235 -12.11 -3.99 19.76
CA ARG A 235 -11.59 -3.44 18.50
C ARG A 235 -10.30 -2.65 18.74
N THR A 236 -9.20 -3.36 18.94
CA THR A 236 -7.85 -2.81 19.12
C THR A 236 -6.99 -3.06 17.90
N ILE A 237 -5.94 -2.25 17.73
CA ILE A 237 -4.91 -2.49 16.71
C ILE A 237 -4.17 -3.82 16.95
N SER A 238 -4.12 -4.31 18.19
CA SER A 238 -3.48 -5.58 18.53
C SER A 238 -4.27 -6.81 18.08
N ASN A 239 -5.59 -6.65 17.87
CA ASN A 239 -6.49 -7.78 17.62
C ASN A 239 -7.18 -7.69 16.25
N SER A 240 -7.06 -6.56 15.56
CA SER A 240 -7.77 -6.33 14.28
C SER A 240 -7.02 -6.93 13.10
N GLY A 241 -5.70 -6.78 13.01
CA GLY A 241 -4.92 -7.25 11.86
C GLY A 241 -4.82 -8.78 11.74
N ALA A 242 -4.71 -9.26 10.50
CA ALA A 242 -4.46 -10.66 10.19
C ALA A 242 -3.01 -11.07 10.54
N ASP A 243 -2.77 -12.35 10.85
CA ASP A 243 -1.40 -12.91 10.85
C ASP A 243 -0.91 -13.07 9.41
N ASP A 244 -0.46 -11.95 8.84
CA ASP A 244 -0.06 -11.82 7.46
C ASP A 244 1.20 -10.95 7.38
N SER A 245 2.22 -11.48 6.70
CA SER A 245 3.54 -10.83 6.52
C SER A 245 3.77 -10.37 5.08
N GLN A 246 2.70 -10.24 4.29
CA GLN A 246 2.80 -9.81 2.90
C GLN A 246 3.17 -8.33 2.81
N SER A 247 3.59 -7.92 1.61
CA SER A 247 4.15 -6.60 1.29
C SER A 247 3.14 -5.44 1.34
N ASP A 248 1.85 -5.68 1.59
CA ASP A 248 0.84 -4.62 1.69
C ASP A 248 1.11 -3.64 2.84
N ALA A 249 1.98 -3.99 3.79
CA ALA A 249 2.47 -3.10 4.83
C ALA A 249 3.10 -1.82 4.26
N ILE A 250 3.77 -1.94 3.12
CA ILE A 250 4.47 -0.85 2.43
C ILE A 250 3.48 0.21 1.91
N ALA A 251 2.34 -0.20 1.36
CA ALA A 251 1.33 0.76 0.89
C ALA A 251 0.79 1.62 2.05
N LYS A 252 0.70 1.05 3.25
CA LYS A 252 0.15 1.71 4.45
C LYS A 252 1.12 2.72 5.08
N MET A 253 2.44 2.53 4.96
CA MET A 253 3.40 3.48 5.56
C MET A 253 3.48 4.81 4.82
N ILE A 254 3.23 4.83 3.49
CA ILE A 254 3.38 6.02 2.65
C ILE A 254 2.62 7.25 3.18
N PRO A 255 1.30 7.18 3.46
CA PRO A 255 0.56 8.33 3.97
C PRO A 255 1.04 8.77 5.36
N ILE A 256 1.56 7.85 6.17
CA ILE A 256 2.13 8.18 7.48
C ILE A 256 3.41 9.00 7.28
N VAL A 257 4.36 8.51 6.47
CA VAL A 257 5.63 9.22 6.24
C VAL A 257 5.38 10.58 5.59
N CYS A 258 4.42 10.68 4.66
CA CYS A 258 4.09 11.95 4.03
C CYS A 258 3.56 13.00 5.03
N ALA A 259 2.84 12.57 6.07
CA ALA A 259 2.29 13.46 7.08
C ALA A 259 3.26 13.71 8.26
N TYR A 260 4.16 12.77 8.55
CA TYR A 260 4.92 12.71 9.80
C TYR A 260 6.45 12.56 9.61
N ALA A 261 7.00 12.79 8.42
CA ALA A 261 8.45 12.80 8.22
C ALA A 261 9.14 13.77 9.19
N GLY A 262 10.18 13.30 9.89
CA GLY A 262 10.88 14.05 10.92
C GLY A 262 10.21 14.02 12.30
N HIS A 263 9.04 13.38 12.44
CA HIS A 263 8.38 13.23 13.74
C HIS A 263 9.03 12.11 14.57
N ASN A 264 9.27 12.37 15.85
CA ASN A 264 9.93 11.41 16.76
C ASN A 264 9.21 10.06 16.84
N ASP A 265 7.87 10.08 16.79
CA ASP A 265 7.03 8.87 16.83
C ASP A 265 6.76 8.23 15.45
N LEU A 266 7.41 8.66 14.35
CA LEU A 266 7.09 8.17 13.00
C LEU A 266 7.01 6.63 12.93
N MET A 267 7.98 5.92 13.51
CA MET A 267 8.00 4.45 13.45
C MET A 267 6.84 3.81 14.23
N LYS A 268 6.44 4.42 15.34
CA LYS A 268 5.26 3.99 16.11
C LYS A 268 3.96 4.23 15.33
N LEU A 269 3.85 5.37 14.65
CA LEU A 269 2.69 5.68 13.80
C LEU A 269 2.59 4.71 12.61
N VAL A 270 3.72 4.36 12.00
CA VAL A 270 3.79 3.34 10.94
C VAL A 270 3.34 1.97 11.45
N GLU A 271 3.84 1.54 12.60
CA GLU A 271 3.42 0.27 13.22
C GLU A 271 1.92 0.22 13.46
N ILE A 272 1.35 1.28 14.04
CA ILE A 272 -0.09 1.39 14.28
C ILE A 272 -0.87 1.20 12.98
N ALA A 273 -0.51 1.92 11.92
CA ALA A 273 -1.19 1.84 10.63
C ALA A 273 -1.09 0.45 9.98
N VAL A 274 0.07 -0.21 10.12
CA VAL A 274 0.27 -1.59 9.61
C VAL A 274 -0.61 -2.57 10.37
N ARG A 275 -0.60 -2.50 11.71
CA ARG A 275 -1.31 -3.41 12.62
C ARG A 275 -2.82 -3.39 12.49
N VAL A 276 -3.41 -2.33 11.95
CA VAL A 276 -4.86 -2.30 11.63
C VAL A 276 -5.26 -3.51 10.78
N THR A 277 -4.44 -3.92 9.82
CA THR A 277 -4.78 -5.03 8.91
C THR A 277 -3.77 -6.18 8.91
N GLN A 278 -2.58 -5.98 9.44
CA GLN A 278 -1.53 -7.00 9.55
C GLN A 278 -0.91 -7.00 10.94
N ASN A 279 -1.26 -7.98 11.76
CA ASN A 279 -0.65 -8.17 13.06
C ASN A 279 0.58 -9.09 12.97
N SER A 280 1.61 -8.62 12.26
CA SER A 280 2.86 -9.35 12.05
C SER A 280 4.06 -8.46 12.29
N ASN A 281 4.98 -8.91 13.15
CA ASN A 281 6.22 -8.19 13.44
C ASN A 281 7.12 -8.08 12.19
N VAL A 282 7.04 -9.06 11.30
CA VAL A 282 7.72 -9.04 10.00
C VAL A 282 7.16 -7.91 9.12
N ALA A 283 5.83 -7.80 9.00
CA ALA A 283 5.20 -6.72 8.23
C ALA A 283 5.55 -5.33 8.78
N VAL A 284 5.54 -5.18 10.12
CA VAL A 284 5.91 -3.94 10.80
C VAL A 284 7.37 -3.57 10.53
N ALA A 285 8.30 -4.52 10.67
CA ALA A 285 9.73 -4.28 10.43
C ALA A 285 9.99 -3.82 8.99
N TYR A 286 9.39 -4.48 7.98
CA TYR A 286 9.53 -4.06 6.59
C TYR A 286 8.93 -2.68 6.32
N ALA A 287 7.76 -2.39 6.87
CA ALA A 287 7.13 -1.08 6.71
C ALA A 287 7.96 0.04 7.36
N GLN A 288 8.57 -0.19 8.52
CA GLN A 288 9.40 0.80 9.20
C GLN A 288 10.74 1.03 8.49
N ILE A 289 11.36 -0.01 7.92
CA ILE A 289 12.52 0.16 7.04
C ILE A 289 12.13 0.97 5.80
N GLY A 290 11.03 0.59 5.13
CA GLY A 290 10.53 1.35 3.98
C GLY A 290 10.21 2.81 4.33
N ALA A 291 9.67 3.04 5.53
CA ALA A 291 9.41 4.38 6.04
C ALA A 291 10.69 5.19 6.26
N GLY A 292 11.75 4.58 6.78
CA GLY A 292 13.06 5.23 6.94
C GLY A 292 13.65 5.67 5.60
N VAL A 293 13.56 4.82 4.57
CA VAL A 293 14.02 5.15 3.21
C VAL A 293 13.22 6.32 2.63
N LEU A 294 11.89 6.27 2.71
CA LEU A 294 11.04 7.32 2.18
C LEU A 294 11.20 8.64 2.96
N GLU A 295 11.36 8.56 4.28
CA GLU A 295 11.61 9.71 5.15
C GLU A 295 12.92 10.42 4.75
N ALA A 296 14.00 9.67 4.46
CA ALA A 296 15.26 10.27 4.03
C ALA A 296 15.11 11.11 2.75
N PHE A 297 14.31 10.62 1.79
CA PHE A 297 13.99 11.39 0.59
C PHE A 297 13.14 12.62 0.88
N ILE A 298 12.10 12.49 1.72
CA ILE A 298 11.21 13.62 2.06
C ILE A 298 11.97 14.71 2.82
N LEU A 299 12.82 14.34 3.78
CA LEU A 299 13.61 15.28 4.57
C LEU A 299 14.76 15.91 3.76
N GLY A 300 15.12 15.31 2.62
CA GLY A 300 16.23 15.75 1.78
C GLY A 300 17.60 15.40 2.35
N THR A 301 17.69 14.36 3.17
CA THR A 301 18.96 13.82 3.69
C THR A 301 19.57 12.78 2.74
N ALA A 302 18.81 12.29 1.76
CA ALA A 302 19.30 11.43 0.69
C ALA A 302 18.83 11.94 -0.68
N ASP A 303 19.74 11.90 -1.66
CA ASP A 303 19.46 12.20 -3.08
C ASP A 303 19.40 10.93 -3.95
N ASP A 304 19.84 9.79 -3.42
CA ASP A 304 19.85 8.49 -4.09
C ASP A 304 19.44 7.34 -3.14
N ILE A 305 19.12 6.19 -3.74
CA ILE A 305 18.62 5.02 -3.00
C ILE A 305 19.69 4.38 -2.11
N SER A 306 20.97 4.37 -2.51
CA SER A 306 22.06 3.80 -1.71
C SER A 306 22.25 4.60 -0.43
N THR A 307 22.27 5.92 -0.53
CA THR A 307 22.36 6.84 0.60
C THR A 307 21.15 6.65 1.54
N ALA A 308 19.93 6.60 1.01
CA ALA A 308 18.72 6.39 1.81
C ALA A 308 18.73 5.05 2.56
N LEU A 309 19.15 3.96 1.91
CA LEU A 309 19.30 2.63 2.52
C LEU A 309 20.37 2.62 3.61
N LYS A 310 21.53 3.27 3.39
CA LYS A 310 22.62 3.37 4.37
C LYS A 310 22.18 4.09 5.64
N LEU A 311 21.57 5.27 5.50
CA LEU A 311 21.03 6.04 6.64
C LEU A 311 19.98 5.25 7.42
N THR A 312 19.10 4.54 6.71
CA THR A 312 18.08 3.69 7.32
C THR A 312 18.71 2.54 8.10
N LEU A 313 19.67 1.84 7.50
CA LEU A 313 20.34 0.71 8.12
C LEU A 313 21.12 1.11 9.38
N GLU A 314 21.81 2.25 9.36
CA GLU A 314 22.52 2.81 10.52
C GLU A 314 21.56 3.10 11.69
N ARG A 315 20.42 3.73 11.38
CA ARG A 315 19.36 4.00 12.37
C ARG A 315 18.87 2.72 13.04
N PHE A 316 18.49 1.72 12.26
CA PHE A 316 17.89 0.51 12.82
C PHE A 316 18.90 -0.43 13.49
N ARG A 317 20.15 -0.48 13.03
CA ARG A 317 21.23 -1.20 13.75
C ARG A 317 21.48 -0.62 15.14
N SER A 318 21.43 0.70 15.26
CA SER A 318 21.57 1.37 16.56
C SER A 318 20.43 1.01 17.51
N VAL A 319 19.19 0.90 16.99
CA VAL A 319 18.03 0.46 17.80
C VAL A 319 18.17 -0.99 18.25
N VAL A 320 18.60 -1.90 17.36
CA VAL A 320 18.83 -3.31 17.70
C VAL A 320 19.96 -3.45 18.74
N ALA A 321 21.02 -2.66 18.62
CA ALA A 321 22.15 -2.70 19.55
C ALA A 321 21.80 -2.17 20.96
N LEU A 322 20.83 -1.27 21.09
CA LEU A 322 20.40 -0.67 22.36
C LEU A 322 19.40 -1.51 23.15
N LYS A 323 18.71 -2.47 22.50
CA LYS A 323 17.83 -3.40 23.21
C LYS A 323 18.66 -4.51 23.84
N GLU A 324 19.02 -4.33 25.11
CA GLU A 324 19.55 -5.44 25.93
C GLU A 324 18.55 -6.60 25.90
N ARG A 325 18.99 -7.81 25.53
CA ARG A 325 18.14 -9.00 25.52
C ARG A 325 17.72 -9.33 26.94
N GLY A 326 16.50 -8.94 27.30
CA GLY A 326 15.87 -9.37 28.55
C GLY A 326 15.65 -10.89 28.54
N PRO A 327 15.84 -11.59 29.66
CA PRO A 327 15.79 -13.06 29.71
C PRO A 327 14.40 -13.69 29.43
N ASN A 328 13.34 -12.89 29.26
CA ASN A 328 11.95 -13.35 29.11
C ASN A 328 11.21 -12.77 27.88
N ASP A 329 11.89 -12.01 27.01
CA ASP A 329 11.25 -11.57 25.77
C ASP A 329 11.20 -12.74 24.79
N ASN A 330 9.99 -13.21 24.48
CA ASN A 330 9.76 -14.07 23.32
C ASN A 330 9.99 -13.22 22.06
N ASP A 331 11.26 -13.06 21.69
CA ASP A 331 11.83 -11.98 20.88
C ASP A 331 11.63 -12.14 19.36
N ASP A 332 10.38 -12.39 18.93
CA ASP A 332 10.02 -12.45 17.51
C ASP A 332 10.17 -11.08 16.80
N GLY A 333 10.04 -10.00 17.56
CA GLY A 333 10.20 -8.61 17.13
C GLY A 333 11.63 -8.30 16.68
N ASN A 334 12.64 -8.49 17.54
CA ASN A 334 14.01 -8.16 17.16
C ASN A 334 14.51 -9.08 16.04
N ALA A 335 14.14 -10.36 16.04
CA ALA A 335 14.46 -11.28 14.95
C ALA A 335 13.91 -10.78 13.60
N SER A 336 12.71 -10.22 13.58
CA SER A 336 12.10 -9.63 12.37
C SER A 336 12.87 -8.40 11.88
N PHE A 337 13.31 -7.53 12.78
CA PHE A 337 14.15 -6.37 12.42
C PHE A 337 15.56 -6.76 11.97
N GLU A 338 16.19 -7.72 12.64
CA GLU A 338 17.51 -8.25 12.27
C GLU A 338 17.46 -8.85 10.85
N LEU A 339 16.40 -9.60 10.54
CA LEU A 339 16.16 -10.11 9.19
C LEU A 339 15.99 -8.98 8.18
N ALA A 340 15.11 -8.01 8.46
CA ALA A 340 14.85 -6.91 7.54
C ALA A 340 16.10 -6.04 7.30
N CYS A 341 16.91 -5.78 8.33
CA CYS A 341 18.21 -5.09 8.21
C CYS A 341 19.23 -5.93 7.41
N SER A 342 19.24 -7.25 7.59
CA SER A 342 20.12 -8.14 6.84
C SER A 342 19.79 -8.12 5.35
N LEU A 343 18.51 -8.04 4.99
CA LEU A 343 18.06 -7.93 3.60
C LEU A 343 18.45 -6.58 2.98
N VAL A 344 18.32 -5.48 3.74
CA VAL A 344 18.81 -4.16 3.29
C VAL A 344 20.32 -4.17 3.03
N ALA A 345 21.09 -4.83 3.90
CA ALA A 345 22.54 -4.97 3.70
C ALA A 345 22.87 -5.72 2.40
N ILE A 346 22.14 -6.82 2.11
CA ILE A 346 22.31 -7.56 0.85
C ILE A 346 21.98 -6.68 -0.37
N VAL A 347 20.91 -5.88 -0.30
CA VAL A 347 20.57 -4.95 -1.39
C VAL A 347 21.68 -3.91 -1.60
N LEU A 348 22.28 -3.40 -0.53
CA LEU A 348 23.43 -2.49 -0.62
C LEU A 348 24.64 -3.16 -1.27
N ASP A 349 24.96 -4.40 -0.87
CA ASP A 349 26.06 -5.17 -1.44
C ASP A 349 25.85 -5.42 -2.95
N ILE A 350 24.61 -5.63 -3.39
CA ILE A 350 24.26 -5.76 -4.81
C ILE A 350 24.42 -4.42 -5.53
N LEU A 351 23.95 -3.32 -4.94
CA LEU A 351 24.09 -1.98 -5.55
C LEU A 351 25.56 -1.58 -5.71
N ASP A 352 26.42 -1.95 -4.75
CA ASP A 352 27.86 -1.68 -4.80
C ASP A 352 28.57 -2.51 -5.90
N GLN A 353 28.01 -3.67 -6.28
CA GLN A 353 28.48 -4.46 -7.43
C GLN A 353 28.09 -3.84 -8.80
N ARG A 354 27.18 -2.87 -8.82
CA ARG A 354 26.74 -2.14 -10.03
C ARG A 354 26.29 -3.04 -11.18
N PRO A 355 25.28 -3.91 -10.96
CA PRO A 355 24.73 -4.73 -12.03
C PRO A 355 24.25 -3.85 -13.18
N THR A 356 24.51 -4.30 -14.40
CA THR A 356 24.19 -3.57 -15.63
C THR A 356 22.71 -3.67 -16.02
N ASN A 357 21.98 -4.64 -15.45
CA ASN A 357 20.57 -4.89 -15.69
C ASN A 357 19.91 -5.63 -14.50
N LEU A 358 18.58 -5.75 -14.53
CA LEU A 358 17.81 -6.41 -13.47
C LEU A 358 18.13 -7.90 -13.36
N GLU A 359 18.29 -8.60 -14.49
CA GLU A 359 18.60 -10.02 -14.53
C GLU A 359 19.93 -10.34 -13.83
N GLU A 360 20.95 -9.48 -14.01
CA GLU A 360 22.22 -9.57 -13.30
C GLU A 360 22.06 -9.33 -11.80
N ALA A 361 21.32 -8.29 -11.41
CA ALA A 361 21.03 -8.01 -9.98
C ALA A 361 20.32 -9.20 -9.31
N VAL A 362 19.35 -9.79 -10.01
CA VAL A 362 18.60 -10.98 -9.58
C VAL A 362 19.49 -12.21 -9.48
N ALA A 363 20.42 -12.40 -10.41
CA ALA A 363 21.38 -13.50 -10.36
C ALA A 363 22.31 -13.38 -9.15
N ILE A 364 22.80 -12.17 -8.85
CA ILE A 364 23.61 -11.89 -7.65
C ILE A 364 22.80 -12.19 -6.38
N LEU A 365 21.56 -11.69 -6.29
CA LEU A 365 20.66 -11.95 -5.16
C LEU A 365 20.39 -13.46 -4.99
N SER A 366 20.28 -14.21 -6.08
CA SER A 366 20.06 -15.66 -6.07
C SER A 366 21.26 -16.47 -5.57
N ALA A 367 22.46 -15.94 -5.75
CA ALA A 367 23.68 -16.57 -5.26
C ALA A 367 23.84 -16.42 -3.74
N GLU A 368 23.19 -15.42 -3.12
CA GLU A 368 23.30 -15.14 -1.70
C GLU A 368 22.73 -16.27 -0.83
N ASN A 369 23.58 -16.86 0.00
CA ASN A 369 23.20 -17.99 0.86
C ASN A 369 22.05 -17.66 1.80
N LYS A 370 21.97 -16.41 2.27
CA LYS A 370 20.90 -15.93 3.14
C LYS A 370 19.55 -15.82 2.42
N MET A 371 19.55 -15.65 1.10
CA MET A 371 18.34 -15.54 0.30
C MET A 371 17.76 -16.91 -0.05
N LYS A 372 18.58 -17.95 -0.21
CA LYS A 372 18.15 -19.30 -0.61
C LYS A 372 16.86 -19.82 0.08
N PRO A 373 16.64 -19.65 1.41
CA PRO A 373 15.40 -20.08 2.04
C PRO A 373 14.16 -19.28 1.64
N TYR A 374 14.33 -18.03 1.20
CA TYR A 374 13.26 -17.10 0.81
C TYR A 374 12.97 -17.15 -0.69
N LEU A 375 13.94 -17.60 -1.49
CA LEU A 375 13.86 -17.75 -2.94
C LEU A 375 13.16 -19.06 -3.37
N LYS A 376 11.99 -19.35 -2.79
CA LYS A 376 11.27 -20.62 -3.01
C LYS A 376 10.61 -20.74 -4.38
N SER A 377 10.59 -19.66 -5.15
CA SER A 377 10.07 -19.60 -6.51
C SER A 377 10.87 -18.62 -7.38
N PRO A 378 10.86 -18.80 -8.71
CA PRO A 378 11.40 -17.79 -9.64
C PRO A 378 10.78 -16.40 -9.46
N VAL A 379 9.55 -16.32 -8.94
CA VAL A 379 8.86 -15.06 -8.69
C VAL A 379 9.41 -14.36 -7.42
N SER A 380 9.76 -15.12 -6.37
CA SER A 380 10.42 -14.60 -5.16
C SER A 380 11.89 -14.22 -5.36
N ILE A 381 12.48 -14.60 -6.48
CA ILE A 381 13.85 -14.25 -6.88
C ILE A 381 13.90 -12.87 -7.54
N ILE A 382 12.80 -12.45 -8.13
CA ILE A 382 12.69 -11.22 -8.94
C ILE A 382 12.04 -10.07 -8.14
N ALA A 383 11.15 -10.39 -7.20
CA ALA A 383 10.66 -9.46 -6.19
C ALA A 383 11.66 -9.30 -5.05
#